data_AF-A0A667YH47-F1
#
_entry.id   AF-A0A667YH47-F1
#
_cell.length_a   1.000
_cell.length_b   1.000
_cell.length_c   1.000
_cell.angle_alpha   90.00
_cell.angle_beta   90.00
_cell.angle_gamma   90.00
#
_symmetry.space_group_name_H-M   'P 1'
#
loop_
_entity.id
_entity.type
_entity.pdbx_description
1 polymer ?
#
loop_
_entity_poly.entity_id
_entity_poly.type
_entity_poly.pdbx_seq_one_letter_code
_entity_poly.pdbx_strand_id
1 'polypeptide(L)'
;MLNRLRVRSRATPMLDSDVEMLKMRETGEVSSALHIFATNRQVSEHNLNYLFDCCPDYVTIEAQDFVTNRTTGNLERMPGHHGVAADTSLPETLCIARNARVMLCKNVDVADGLVNGACGTVTQVVFGEDSTFPLTVYVRFDDEKIGSDRRKNRAHAAVECLQSTAIDPEEDRATKRGGLRRQFPLRLAWACTVHKVQGLTVDEAVVSLKRVFAPGQAYVALSRVRALSGLIIEDFTERAIYCKDAIKEALDSMPPFLIEQPEPSLNAHSFSVYLMNVQNLSRHLVDLVSCTQHLQLTCIAVTETWLTAQSSLDGVQIEGYTFHSRPRGLCYSSSNPKLLELKNLEHGGVGLYSVDNLDCDILQVPDLNLECLVCLCHKFNILLAVIYRPPCYPNSLFKQNLGKLLDWLNPISNTIVIMG
;
A
#
# COMPACT_ATOMS: atom_id res chain seq x y z
N MET A 1 5.35 0.27 21.69
CA MET A 1 6.03 1.58 21.59
C MET A 1 5.23 2.61 20.79
N LEU A 2 5.05 2.48 19.46
CA LEU A 2 4.48 3.54 18.60
C LEU A 2 3.11 4.08 19.06
N ASN A 3 2.19 3.21 19.51
CA ASN A 3 0.88 3.64 20.04
C ASN A 3 1.01 4.56 21.27
N ARG A 4 2.02 4.35 22.12
CA ARG A 4 2.29 5.26 23.25
C ARG A 4 2.85 6.58 22.77
N LEU A 5 3.79 6.56 21.81
CA LEU A 5 4.37 7.79 21.22
C LEU A 5 3.30 8.66 20.53
N ARG A 6 2.29 8.01 19.93
CA ARG A 6 1.17 8.68 19.25
C ARG A 6 0.40 9.65 20.15
N VAL A 7 0.27 9.33 21.43
CA VAL A 7 -0.55 10.08 22.41
C VAL A 7 0.27 10.71 23.53
N ARG A 8 1.59 10.64 23.44
CA ARG A 8 2.50 11.15 24.49
C ARG A 8 2.44 12.68 24.55
N SER A 9 2.14 13.24 25.71
CA SER A 9 2.26 14.67 25.95
C SER A 9 3.71 15.10 26.17
N ARG A 10 3.99 16.40 26.02
CA ARG A 10 5.35 16.93 26.23
C ARG A 10 5.81 16.85 27.69
N ALA A 11 4.87 16.86 28.64
CA ALA A 11 5.15 16.78 30.07
C ALA A 11 5.39 15.34 30.55
N THR A 12 4.84 14.35 29.84
CA THR A 12 4.98 12.94 30.23
C THR A 12 6.34 12.39 29.79
N PRO A 13 7.16 11.85 30.71
CA PRO A 13 8.42 11.20 30.37
C PRO A 13 8.17 9.94 29.52
N MET A 14 9.11 9.61 28.63
CA MET A 14 9.08 8.30 27.95
C MET A 14 9.43 7.19 28.94
N LEU A 15 8.94 5.98 28.67
CA LEU A 15 9.41 4.79 29.38
C LEU A 15 10.88 4.54 29.01
N ASP A 16 11.71 4.18 30.00
CA ASP A 16 13.14 3.93 29.79
C ASP A 16 13.37 2.87 28.69
N SER A 17 12.55 1.83 28.66
CA SER A 17 12.62 0.79 27.61
C SER A 17 12.31 1.30 26.20
N ASP A 18 11.43 2.30 26.05
CA ASP A 18 11.16 2.93 24.74
C ASP A 18 12.32 3.84 24.33
N VAL A 19 12.92 4.54 25.29
CA VAL A 19 14.10 5.39 25.04
C VAL A 19 15.30 4.55 24.63
N GLU A 20 15.58 3.47 25.35
CA GLU A 20 16.66 2.52 25.02
C GLU A 20 16.45 1.93 23.63
N MET A 21 15.22 1.51 23.29
CA MET A 21 14.88 0.95 21.99
C MET A 21 15.16 1.93 20.84
N LEU A 22 14.82 3.21 20.99
CA LEU A 22 15.07 4.23 19.98
C LEU A 22 16.55 4.64 19.94
N LYS A 23 17.22 4.76 21.09
CA LYS A 23 18.66 5.06 21.14
C LYS A 23 19.50 3.94 20.53
N MET A 24 19.10 2.69 20.67
CA MET A 24 19.74 1.57 19.98
C MET A 24 19.68 1.68 18.46
N ARG A 25 18.80 2.53 17.90
CA ARG A 25 18.68 2.81 16.46
C ARG A 25 19.43 4.06 16.02
N GLU A 26 20.06 4.79 16.93
CA GLU A 26 21.04 5.83 16.62
C GLU A 26 22.39 5.15 16.35
N THR A 27 22.46 4.38 15.26
CA THR A 27 23.63 3.53 14.94
C THR A 27 24.80 4.31 14.37
N GLY A 28 24.55 5.51 13.81
CA GLY A 28 25.55 6.31 13.11
C GLY A 28 25.98 5.71 11.76
N GLU A 29 25.28 4.68 11.28
CA GLU A 29 25.55 4.05 9.99
C GLU A 29 25.08 4.95 8.85
N VAL A 30 25.89 5.05 7.80
CA VAL A 30 25.52 5.72 6.56
C VAL A 30 24.71 4.74 5.72
N SER A 31 23.41 4.98 5.60
CA SER A 31 22.50 4.17 4.77
C SER A 31 22.13 4.91 3.49
N SER A 32 21.89 4.18 2.40
CA SER A 32 21.32 4.73 1.16
C SER A 32 19.79 4.81 1.18
N ALA A 33 19.16 4.44 2.30
CA ALA A 33 17.72 4.48 2.48
C ALA A 33 17.16 5.91 2.40
N LEU A 34 15.82 6.01 2.32
CA LEU A 34 15.13 7.29 2.31
C LEU A 34 15.41 8.06 3.61
N HIS A 35 15.96 9.27 3.49
CA HIS A 35 16.16 10.15 4.62
C HIS A 35 14.93 11.03 4.85
N ILE A 36 14.47 11.10 6.09
CA ILE A 36 13.26 11.81 6.48
C ILE A 36 13.64 12.97 7.42
N PHE A 37 13.42 14.20 6.95
CA PHE A 37 13.71 15.41 7.72
C PHE A 37 12.47 16.24 8.04
N ALA A 38 12.56 17.09 9.06
CA ALA A 38 11.47 17.96 9.46
C ALA A 38 11.23 19.16 8.51
N THR A 39 12.29 19.66 7.86
CA THR A 39 12.25 20.92 7.08
C THR A 39 12.72 20.72 5.64
N ASN A 40 12.15 21.49 4.70
CA ASN A 40 12.59 21.48 3.29
C ASN A 40 14.07 21.87 3.14
N ARG A 41 14.58 22.77 4.00
CA ARG A 41 16.00 23.16 3.96
C ARG A 41 16.93 21.97 4.19
N GLN A 42 16.68 21.17 5.22
CA GLN A 42 17.49 19.97 5.49
C GLN A 42 17.41 18.96 4.35
N VAL A 43 16.21 18.78 3.79
CA VAL A 43 16.01 17.91 2.62
C VAL A 43 16.83 18.38 1.43
N SER A 44 16.78 19.68 1.10
CA SER A 44 17.54 20.26 0.00
C SER A 44 19.06 20.16 0.23
N GLU A 45 19.54 20.50 1.43
CA GLU A 45 20.96 20.42 1.80
C GLU A 45 21.46 18.96 1.67
N HIS A 46 20.74 17.99 2.24
CA HIS A 46 21.12 16.58 2.16
C HIS A 46 21.12 16.06 0.72
N ASN A 47 20.04 16.31 -0.03
CA ASN A 47 19.93 15.86 -1.42
C ASN A 47 21.03 16.43 -2.32
N LEU A 48 21.39 17.71 -2.16
CA LEU A 48 22.44 18.35 -2.95
C LEU A 48 23.82 17.81 -2.60
N ASN A 49 24.13 17.68 -1.31
CA ASN A 49 25.41 17.10 -0.88
C ASN A 49 25.54 15.67 -1.40
N TYR A 50 24.49 14.86 -1.27
CA TYR A 50 24.49 13.48 -1.76
C TYR A 50 24.66 13.42 -3.29
N LEU A 51 24.02 14.34 -4.04
CA LEU A 51 24.21 14.45 -5.49
C LEU A 51 25.67 14.77 -5.84
N PHE A 52 26.28 15.74 -5.16
CA PHE A 52 27.66 16.15 -5.44
C PHE A 52 28.67 15.05 -5.10
N ASP A 53 28.40 14.25 -4.06
CA ASP A 53 29.26 13.14 -3.67
C ASP A 53 29.11 11.93 -4.60
N CYS A 54 27.88 11.61 -5.02
CA CYS A 54 27.59 10.39 -5.79
C CYS A 54 27.64 10.59 -7.32
N CYS A 55 27.51 11.82 -7.82
CA CYS A 55 27.33 12.10 -9.24
C CYS A 55 28.16 13.32 -9.66
N PRO A 56 29.46 13.15 -9.97
CA PRO A 56 30.32 14.28 -10.37
C PRO A 56 29.88 14.93 -11.69
N ASP A 57 29.22 14.18 -12.58
CA ASP A 57 28.72 14.64 -13.88
C ASP A 57 27.30 15.22 -13.80
N TYR A 58 26.95 15.86 -12.69
CA TYR A 58 25.62 16.48 -12.55
C TYR A 58 25.46 17.68 -13.47
N VAL A 59 24.22 17.93 -13.89
CA VAL A 59 23.84 19.12 -14.65
C VAL A 59 22.92 19.99 -13.82
N THR A 60 23.19 21.30 -13.85
CA THR A 60 22.36 22.33 -13.25
C THR A 60 21.49 22.96 -14.33
N ILE A 61 20.17 22.86 -14.15
CA ILE A 61 19.17 23.40 -15.07
C ILE A 61 18.48 24.58 -14.38
N GLU A 62 18.78 25.78 -14.86
CA GLU A 62 18.09 27.00 -14.43
C GLU A 62 16.70 27.10 -15.07
N ALA A 63 15.70 27.45 -14.27
CA ALA A 63 14.35 27.70 -14.76
C ALA A 63 14.33 28.86 -15.75
N GLN A 64 13.39 28.79 -16.69
CA GLN A 64 13.12 29.89 -17.61
C GLN A 64 11.89 30.64 -17.10
N ASP A 65 12.10 31.83 -16.56
CA ASP A 65 11.03 32.72 -16.11
C ASP A 65 10.63 33.71 -17.22
N PHE A 66 9.33 33.99 -17.33
CA PHE A 66 8.75 34.84 -18.35
C PHE A 66 7.84 35.91 -17.72
N VAL A 67 7.85 37.10 -18.30
CA VAL A 67 7.01 38.24 -17.91
C VAL A 67 6.24 38.75 -19.12
N THR A 68 5.01 39.23 -18.89
CA THR A 68 4.26 39.94 -19.92
C THR A 68 4.88 41.31 -20.17
N ASN A 69 5.33 41.55 -21.39
CA ASN A 69 5.77 42.86 -21.82
C ASN A 69 4.56 43.81 -21.89
N ARG A 70 4.62 44.91 -21.15
CA ARG A 70 3.50 45.88 -21.01
C ARG A 70 3.18 46.62 -22.31
N THR A 71 4.13 46.68 -23.24
CA THR A 71 3.98 47.42 -24.49
C THR A 71 3.48 46.51 -25.62
N THR A 72 3.95 45.26 -25.68
CA THR A 72 3.58 44.32 -26.75
C THR A 72 2.49 43.33 -26.35
N GLY A 73 2.25 43.13 -25.05
CA GLY A 73 1.35 42.09 -24.52
C GLY A 73 1.92 40.67 -24.61
N ASN A 74 3.10 40.49 -25.20
CA ASN A 74 3.73 39.18 -25.39
C ASN A 74 4.48 38.73 -24.13
N LEU A 75 4.60 37.41 -23.96
CA LEU A 75 5.44 36.81 -22.93
C LEU A 75 6.90 36.81 -23.40
N GLU A 76 7.77 37.45 -22.62
CA GLU A 76 9.20 37.55 -22.89
C GLU A 76 9.99 36.94 -21.74
N ARG A 77 11.07 36.23 -22.07
CA ARG A 77 11.96 35.62 -21.08
C ARG A 77 12.66 36.72 -20.29
N MET A 78 12.59 36.65 -18.97
CA MET A 78 13.32 37.57 -18.11
C MET A 78 14.74 37.07 -17.80
N PRO A 79 15.71 37.97 -17.59
CA PRO A 79 16.99 37.60 -17.02
C PRO A 79 16.82 37.30 -15.52
N GLY A 80 17.29 36.12 -15.09
CA GLY A 80 17.15 35.67 -13.70
C GLY A 80 15.74 35.19 -13.36
N HIS A 81 15.41 35.23 -12.06
CA HIS A 81 14.19 34.63 -11.51
C HIS A 81 13.25 35.68 -10.92
N HIS A 82 11.95 35.36 -10.84
CA HIS A 82 11.00 36.17 -10.10
C HIS A 82 11.35 36.22 -8.60
N GLY A 83 11.47 37.43 -8.02
CA GLY A 83 11.86 37.59 -6.62
C GLY A 83 10.89 36.99 -5.58
N VAL A 84 9.61 36.77 -5.93
CA VAL A 84 8.64 36.05 -5.08
C VAL A 84 7.82 35.11 -5.97
N ALA A 85 8.32 33.88 -6.16
CA ALA A 85 7.65 32.82 -6.91
C ALA A 85 6.86 31.89 -5.98
N ALA A 86 5.76 32.38 -5.38
CA ALA A 86 5.00 31.62 -4.37
C ALA A 86 3.91 30.71 -4.96
N ASP A 87 3.52 30.93 -6.22
CA ASP A 87 2.37 30.25 -6.83
C ASP A 87 2.78 29.03 -7.69
N THR A 88 4.06 28.63 -7.64
CA THR A 88 4.58 27.50 -8.44
C THR A 88 5.19 26.38 -7.59
N SER A 89 5.00 25.15 -8.05
CA SER A 89 5.66 23.96 -7.51
C SER A 89 7.02 23.66 -8.17
N LEU A 90 7.33 24.33 -9.28
CA LEU A 90 8.53 24.12 -10.07
C LEU A 90 9.76 24.78 -9.41
N PRO A 91 10.90 24.09 -9.34
CA PRO A 91 12.11 24.63 -8.70
C PRO A 91 12.72 25.76 -9.54
N GLU A 92 13.43 26.68 -8.89
CA GLU A 92 14.25 27.71 -9.57
C GLU A 92 15.47 27.08 -10.26
N THR A 93 16.17 26.22 -9.52
CA THR A 93 17.32 25.48 -10.01
C THR A 93 17.08 24.00 -9.78
N LEU A 94 17.29 23.19 -10.82
CA LEU A 94 17.20 21.74 -10.76
C LEU A 94 18.59 21.13 -11.05
N CYS A 95 19.21 20.56 -10.03
CA CYS A 95 20.43 19.76 -10.19
C CYS A 95 20.03 18.29 -10.34
N ILE A 96 20.41 17.66 -11.46
CA ILE A 96 20.14 16.25 -11.73
C ILE A 96 21.32 15.60 -12.44
N ALA A 97 21.44 14.28 -12.31
CA ALA A 97 22.45 13.48 -12.98
C ALA A 97 21.85 12.12 -13.37
N ARG A 98 22.55 11.36 -14.21
CA ARG A 98 22.23 9.94 -14.40
C ARG A 98 22.34 9.22 -13.05
N ASN A 99 21.39 8.34 -12.75
CA ASN A 99 21.20 7.65 -11.47
C ASN A 99 20.72 8.53 -10.32
N ALA A 100 20.41 9.81 -10.56
CA ALA A 100 19.85 10.65 -9.51
C ALA A 100 18.45 10.19 -9.11
N ARG A 101 18.19 10.13 -7.80
CA ARG A 101 16.88 9.82 -7.25
C ARG A 101 16.00 11.04 -7.32
N VAL A 102 14.85 10.94 -7.97
CA VAL A 102 13.94 12.07 -8.19
C VAL A 102 12.50 11.73 -7.84
N MET A 103 11.71 12.74 -7.56
CA MET A 103 10.26 12.65 -7.40
C MET A 103 9.55 13.73 -8.21
N LEU A 104 8.34 13.43 -8.67
CA LEU A 104 7.46 14.44 -9.26
C LEU A 104 6.95 15.40 -8.19
N CYS A 105 7.03 16.71 -8.46
CA CYS A 105 6.52 17.75 -7.55
C CYS A 105 5.12 18.27 -7.92
N LYS A 106 4.59 17.86 -9.07
CA LYS A 106 3.28 18.24 -9.63
C LYS A 106 2.63 17.04 -10.32
N ASN A 107 1.31 17.06 -10.44
CA ASN A 107 0.57 16.11 -11.26
C ASN A 107 0.77 16.47 -12.74
N VAL A 108 1.35 15.56 -13.51
CA VAL A 108 1.58 15.71 -14.95
C VAL A 108 0.48 14.98 -15.72
N ASP A 109 0.23 13.72 -15.38
CA ASP A 109 -0.84 12.91 -15.96
C ASP A 109 -1.36 11.94 -14.90
N VAL A 110 -2.54 12.23 -14.36
CA VAL A 110 -3.15 11.42 -13.29
C VAL A 110 -3.61 10.06 -13.83
N ALA A 111 -4.04 9.98 -15.10
CA ALA A 111 -4.53 8.75 -15.69
C ALA A 111 -3.40 7.73 -15.89
N ASP A 112 -2.20 8.21 -16.26
CA ASP A 112 -0.99 7.40 -16.41
C ASP A 112 -0.16 7.31 -15.11
N GLY A 113 -0.72 7.71 -13.96
CA GLY A 113 -0.06 7.60 -12.65
C GLY A 113 1.09 8.59 -12.40
N LEU A 114 1.35 9.54 -13.30
CA LEU A 114 2.35 10.61 -13.16
C LEU A 114 1.84 11.72 -12.23
N VAL A 115 1.78 11.39 -10.94
CA VAL A 115 1.26 12.26 -9.87
C VAL A 115 2.37 12.81 -8.97
N ASN A 116 2.08 13.90 -8.26
CA ASN A 116 2.97 14.46 -7.25
C ASN A 116 3.31 13.41 -6.18
N GLY A 117 4.60 13.17 -5.98
CA GLY A 117 5.10 12.14 -5.07
C GLY A 117 5.55 10.85 -5.76
N ALA A 118 5.27 10.66 -7.05
CA ALA A 118 5.81 9.51 -7.78
C ALA A 118 7.34 9.60 -7.83
N CYS A 119 8.01 8.57 -7.32
CA CYS A 119 9.47 8.49 -7.22
C CYS A 119 10.06 7.62 -8.32
N GLY A 120 11.26 7.97 -8.75
CA GLY A 120 12.01 7.25 -9.77
C GLY A 120 13.48 7.61 -9.78
N THR A 121 14.19 7.00 -10.72
CA THR A 121 15.63 7.21 -10.93
C THR A 121 15.86 7.75 -12.33
N VAL A 122 16.61 8.84 -12.44
CA VAL A 122 16.97 9.43 -13.74
C VAL A 122 17.86 8.46 -14.50
N THR A 123 17.47 8.12 -15.72
CA THR A 123 18.25 7.24 -16.61
C THR A 123 19.02 8.03 -17.65
N GLN A 124 18.43 9.11 -18.18
CA GLN A 124 19.06 9.95 -19.18
C GLN A 124 18.52 11.39 -19.15
N VAL A 125 19.38 12.37 -19.48
CA VAL A 125 19.01 13.76 -19.73
C VAL A 125 19.34 14.07 -21.19
N VAL A 126 18.36 14.53 -21.97
CA VAL A 126 18.52 14.76 -23.41
C VAL A 126 18.57 16.25 -23.70
N PHE A 127 19.68 16.71 -24.28
CA PHE A 127 19.88 18.09 -24.74
C PHE A 127 19.64 18.19 -26.25
N GLY A 128 19.13 19.33 -26.69
CA GLY A 128 19.10 19.68 -28.12
C GLY A 128 20.45 20.24 -28.57
N GLU A 129 20.66 20.32 -29.89
CA GLU A 129 21.86 20.95 -30.47
C GLU A 129 22.00 22.39 -29.91
N ASP A 130 23.16 22.67 -29.31
CA ASP A 130 23.54 23.95 -28.69
C ASP A 130 22.60 24.50 -27.59
N SER A 131 21.76 23.66 -26.98
CA SER A 131 20.87 24.08 -25.88
C SER A 131 21.45 23.74 -24.51
N THR A 132 21.53 24.75 -23.63
CA THR A 132 21.83 24.54 -22.20
C THR A 132 20.62 24.05 -21.41
N PHE A 133 19.41 24.11 -21.99
CA PHE A 133 18.17 23.64 -21.37
C PHE A 133 17.78 22.29 -22.01
N PRO A 134 17.62 21.20 -21.23
CA PRO A 134 17.27 19.89 -21.79
C PRO A 134 15.89 19.89 -22.45
N LEU A 135 15.72 19.03 -23.45
CA LEU A 135 14.44 18.77 -24.10
C LEU A 135 13.56 17.86 -23.24
N THR A 136 14.14 16.78 -22.72
CA THR A 136 13.44 15.74 -21.96
C THR A 136 14.38 15.10 -20.94
N VAL A 137 13.84 14.73 -19.77
CA VAL A 137 14.51 13.89 -18.76
C VAL A 137 13.81 12.54 -18.73
N TYR A 138 14.55 11.45 -18.89
CA TYR A 138 14.02 10.09 -18.75
C TYR A 138 14.15 9.61 -17.31
N VAL A 139 13.04 9.14 -16.76
CA VAL A 139 12.94 8.65 -15.38
C VAL A 139 12.36 7.24 -15.37
N ARG A 140 13.08 6.29 -14.76
CA ARG A 140 12.55 4.98 -14.43
C ARG A 140 11.86 5.06 -13.06
N PHE A 141 10.52 5.10 -13.06
CA PHE A 141 9.71 5.11 -11.85
C PHE A 141 9.77 3.76 -11.12
N ASP A 142 9.52 3.77 -9.81
CA ASP A 142 9.58 2.55 -8.98
C ASP A 142 8.45 1.57 -9.29
N ASP A 143 7.26 2.09 -9.55
CA ASP A 143 6.13 1.31 -10.04
C ASP A 143 6.15 1.34 -11.57
N GLU A 144 6.34 0.17 -12.18
CA GLU A 144 6.37 0.00 -13.63
C GLU A 144 5.06 0.44 -14.31
N LYS A 145 3.94 0.52 -13.59
CA LYS A 145 2.68 1.02 -14.16
C LYS A 145 2.69 2.52 -14.41
N ILE A 146 3.50 3.28 -13.66
CA ILE A 146 3.57 4.74 -13.78
C ILE A 146 4.21 5.12 -15.11
N GLY A 147 3.53 5.93 -15.91
CA GLY A 147 4.01 6.39 -17.21
C GLY A 147 3.93 5.33 -18.32
N SER A 148 3.18 4.25 -18.11
CA SER A 148 3.11 3.11 -19.04
C SER A 148 2.53 3.49 -20.40
N ASP A 149 1.54 4.37 -20.44
CA ASP A 149 0.94 4.82 -21.68
C ASP A 149 1.84 5.83 -22.39
N ARG A 150 2.47 6.73 -21.63
CA ARG A 150 3.47 7.67 -22.18
C ARG A 150 4.66 6.93 -22.80
N ARG A 151 5.10 5.80 -22.23
CA ARG A 151 6.14 4.95 -22.83
C ARG A 151 5.71 4.31 -24.14
N LYS A 152 4.47 3.79 -24.22
CA LYS A 152 3.93 3.20 -25.48
C LYS A 152 3.88 4.22 -26.62
N ASN A 153 3.54 5.47 -26.31
CA ASN A 153 3.37 6.52 -27.30
C ASN A 153 4.68 7.12 -27.83
N ARG A 154 5.85 6.75 -27.28
CA ARG A 154 7.17 7.20 -27.75
C ARG A 154 8.04 6.03 -28.24
N ALA A 155 7.62 5.40 -29.35
CA ALA A 155 8.27 4.24 -29.97
C ALA A 155 9.71 4.46 -30.50
N HIS A 156 10.22 5.70 -30.51
CA HIS A 156 11.58 6.05 -30.98
C HIS A 156 12.58 6.34 -29.85
N ALA A 157 12.26 5.99 -28.60
CA ALA A 157 13.24 6.11 -27.52
C ALA A 157 14.42 5.14 -27.74
N ALA A 158 15.65 5.57 -27.41
CA ALA A 158 16.81 4.70 -27.42
C ALA A 158 16.56 3.44 -26.56
N VAL A 159 17.19 2.32 -26.91
CA VAL A 159 17.00 1.01 -26.24
C VAL A 159 17.17 1.10 -24.73
N GLU A 160 18.11 1.94 -24.26
CA GLU A 160 18.39 2.18 -22.84
C GLU A 160 17.25 2.89 -22.08
N CYS A 161 16.32 3.52 -22.80
CA CYS A 161 15.20 4.30 -22.26
C CYS A 161 13.85 3.60 -22.39
N LEU A 162 13.79 2.35 -22.87
CA LEU A 162 12.52 1.61 -23.08
C LEU A 162 11.71 1.41 -21.79
N GLN A 163 12.37 1.29 -20.65
CA GLN A 163 11.74 1.19 -19.33
C GLN A 163 11.61 2.55 -18.61
N SER A 164 11.96 3.64 -19.28
CA SER A 164 11.98 4.98 -18.69
C SER A 164 10.88 5.84 -19.30
N THR A 165 10.22 6.61 -18.45
CA THR A 165 9.18 7.54 -18.87
C THR A 165 9.81 8.90 -19.15
N ALA A 166 9.49 9.48 -20.31
CA ALA A 166 9.91 10.82 -20.69
C ALA A 166 9.17 11.88 -19.86
N ILE A 167 9.91 12.76 -19.18
CA ILE A 167 9.39 13.92 -18.47
C ILE A 167 9.87 15.17 -19.21
N ASP A 168 8.91 15.94 -19.70
CA ASP A 168 9.13 17.18 -20.44
C ASP A 168 9.01 18.38 -19.47
N PRO A 169 9.58 19.55 -19.80
CA PRO A 169 9.43 20.76 -18.98
C PRO A 169 7.96 21.23 -18.98
N GLU A 170 7.47 21.56 -17.79
CA GLU A 170 6.12 22.08 -17.58
C GLU A 170 6.16 23.59 -17.38
N GLU A 171 5.03 24.25 -17.63
CA GLU A 171 4.84 25.67 -17.38
C GLU A 171 3.84 25.87 -16.23
N ASP A 172 4.15 26.82 -15.34
CA ASP A 172 3.37 27.08 -14.15
C ASP A 172 3.35 28.58 -13.85
N ARG A 173 2.23 29.09 -13.33
CA ARG A 173 2.15 30.49 -12.95
C ARG A 173 3.09 30.73 -11.76
N ALA A 174 4.10 31.56 -11.94
CA ALA A 174 5.06 31.88 -10.89
C ALA A 174 4.58 33.00 -9.97
N THR A 175 3.84 33.98 -10.50
CA THR A 175 3.40 35.16 -9.73
C THR A 175 1.94 35.53 -10.00
N LYS A 176 1.29 36.15 -8.99
CA LYS A 176 -0.06 36.75 -9.11
C LYS A 176 -0.20 37.79 -10.23
N ARG A 177 0.90 38.36 -10.70
CA ARG A 177 0.94 39.38 -11.77
C ARG A 177 1.14 38.80 -13.16
N GLY A 178 0.95 37.49 -13.34
CA GLY A 178 1.00 36.83 -14.64
C GLY A 178 2.41 36.39 -15.08
N GLY A 179 3.36 36.30 -14.16
CA GLY A 179 4.66 35.68 -14.45
C GLY A 179 4.52 34.16 -14.61
N LEU A 180 5.30 33.58 -15.54
CA LEU A 180 5.29 32.16 -15.86
C LEU A 180 6.68 31.57 -15.63
N ARG A 181 6.75 30.38 -15.04
CA ARG A 181 7.98 29.60 -14.90
C ARG A 181 7.89 28.34 -15.74
N ARG A 182 8.94 28.07 -16.51
CA ARG A 182 9.13 26.82 -17.24
C ARG A 182 10.30 26.03 -16.67
N GLN A 183 10.04 24.81 -16.23
CA GLN A 183 11.03 23.90 -15.63
C GLN A 183 10.48 22.46 -15.57
N PHE A 184 11.35 21.46 -15.43
CA PHE A 184 10.92 20.08 -15.19
C PHE A 184 10.20 19.94 -13.83
N PRO A 185 9.08 19.21 -13.75
CA PRO A 185 8.33 18.98 -12.51
C PRO A 185 9.02 17.93 -11.61
N LEU A 186 10.35 17.98 -11.49
CA LEU A 186 11.18 17.02 -10.76
C LEU A 186 11.90 17.70 -9.59
N ARG A 187 12.14 16.93 -8.52
CA ARG A 187 13.03 17.30 -7.40
C ARG A 187 13.82 16.09 -6.95
N LEU A 188 15.02 16.29 -6.41
CA LEU A 188 15.80 15.22 -5.79
C LEU A 188 15.03 14.59 -4.62
N ALA A 189 15.17 13.28 -4.45
CA ALA A 189 14.32 12.48 -3.55
C ALA A 189 15.07 11.37 -2.80
N TRP A 190 16.38 11.52 -2.53
CA TRP A 190 17.06 10.68 -1.52
C TRP A 190 16.60 11.05 -0.10
N ALA A 191 16.25 12.32 0.08
CA ALA A 191 15.63 12.86 1.27
C ALA A 191 14.25 13.46 0.96
N CYS A 192 13.32 13.30 1.91
CA CYS A 192 11.97 13.85 1.87
C CYS A 192 11.59 14.47 3.21
N THR A 193 10.58 15.35 3.21
CA THR A 193 10.05 15.88 4.48
C THR A 193 9.08 14.89 5.11
N VAL A 194 8.93 14.95 6.43
CA VAL A 194 7.92 14.16 7.17
C VAL A 194 6.52 14.28 6.55
N HIS A 195 6.14 15.49 6.14
CA HIS A 195 4.84 15.75 5.51
C HIS A 195 4.67 15.03 4.17
N LYS A 196 5.76 14.91 3.39
CA LYS A 196 5.74 14.26 2.07
C LYS A 196 5.72 12.74 2.15
N VAL A 197 6.23 12.16 3.23
CA VAL A 197 6.21 10.70 3.46
C VAL A 197 4.96 10.24 4.23
N GLN A 198 4.06 11.14 4.61
CA GLN A 198 2.84 10.74 5.33
C GLN A 198 1.98 9.82 4.46
N GLY A 199 1.69 8.62 4.96
CA GLY A 199 0.98 7.58 4.20
C GLY A 199 1.89 6.62 3.44
N LEU A 200 3.18 6.95 3.26
CA LEU A 200 4.17 6.04 2.68
C LEU A 200 4.54 4.94 3.69
N THR A 201 4.83 3.75 3.20
CA THR A 201 5.41 2.66 3.98
C THR A 201 6.72 2.22 3.34
N VAL A 202 7.78 2.15 4.13
CA VAL A 202 9.13 1.78 3.67
C VAL A 202 9.70 0.67 4.55
N ASP A 203 10.57 -0.17 3.98
CA ASP A 203 11.25 -1.23 4.73
C ASP A 203 12.41 -0.68 5.56
N GLU A 204 13.10 0.35 5.06
CA GLU A 204 14.21 1.02 5.72
C GLU A 204 14.11 2.54 5.55
N ALA A 205 14.43 3.31 6.59
CA ALA A 205 14.55 4.77 6.52
C ALA A 205 15.48 5.34 7.60
N VAL A 206 16.11 6.46 7.26
CA VAL A 206 16.87 7.30 8.19
C VAL A 206 16.00 8.46 8.63
N VAL A 207 15.77 8.63 9.93
CA VAL A 207 14.86 9.64 10.49
C VAL A 207 15.65 10.62 11.36
N SER A 208 15.72 11.88 10.96
CA SER A 208 16.37 12.95 11.74
C SER A 208 15.38 13.65 12.67
N LEU A 209 15.70 13.67 13.97
CA LEU A 209 14.89 14.32 15.00
C LEU A 209 15.34 15.75 15.36
N LYS A 210 16.45 16.23 14.78
CA LYS A 210 17.13 17.49 15.12
C LYS A 210 16.26 18.77 15.09
N ARG A 211 15.37 18.89 14.10
CA ARG A 211 14.57 20.10 13.84
C ARG A 211 13.08 19.82 13.83
N VAL A 212 12.64 18.76 14.51
CA VAL A 212 11.21 18.50 14.67
C VAL A 212 10.57 19.62 15.49
N PHE A 213 9.50 20.21 14.96
CA PHE A 213 8.87 21.40 15.53
C PHE A 213 7.35 21.28 15.71
N ALA A 214 6.72 20.33 15.04
CA ALA A 214 5.27 20.14 15.08
C ALA A 214 4.89 18.91 15.93
N PRO A 215 3.78 18.98 16.71
CA PRO A 215 3.28 17.84 17.46
C PRO A 215 2.88 16.69 16.50
N GLY A 216 3.23 15.47 16.86
CA GLY A 216 2.99 14.26 16.07
C GLY A 216 3.97 14.06 14.91
N GLN A 217 4.80 15.05 14.56
CA GLN A 217 5.70 14.96 13.41
C GLN A 217 6.74 13.84 13.55
N ALA A 218 7.37 13.70 14.72
CA ALA A 218 8.28 12.57 14.97
C ALA A 218 7.57 11.22 14.87
N TYR A 219 6.34 11.11 15.41
CA TYR A 219 5.54 9.89 15.31
C TYR A 219 5.21 9.53 13.85
N VAL A 220 4.87 10.52 13.03
CA VAL A 220 4.62 10.29 11.59
C VAL A 220 5.86 9.72 10.91
N ALA A 221 7.04 10.27 11.17
CA ALA A 221 8.30 9.77 10.60
C ALA A 221 8.65 8.35 11.06
N LEU A 222 8.60 8.09 12.38
CA LEU A 222 8.94 6.79 12.97
C LEU A 222 7.97 5.69 12.53
N SER A 223 6.71 6.02 12.29
CA SER A 223 5.67 5.06 11.86
C SER A 223 5.71 4.71 10.37
N ARG A 224 6.67 5.24 9.58
CA ARG A 224 6.80 4.89 8.16
C ARG A 224 7.50 3.55 7.93
N VAL A 225 8.32 3.11 8.90
CA VAL A 225 9.13 1.90 8.80
C VAL A 225 8.35 0.70 9.34
N ARG A 226 8.35 -0.42 8.60
CA ARG A 226 7.61 -1.65 8.98
C ARG A 226 8.21 -2.38 10.18
N ALA A 227 9.54 -2.42 10.26
CA ALA A 227 10.27 -3.15 11.29
C ALA A 227 11.28 -2.23 11.99
N LEU A 228 11.48 -2.44 13.29
CA LEU A 228 12.45 -1.65 14.08
C LEU A 228 13.88 -1.79 13.53
N SER A 229 14.22 -2.93 12.93
CA SER A 229 15.54 -3.18 12.34
C SER A 229 15.86 -2.26 11.16
N GLY A 230 14.86 -1.81 10.40
CA GLY A 230 15.03 -0.89 9.27
C GLY A 230 14.98 0.59 9.65
N LEU A 231 14.83 0.89 10.95
CA LEU A 231 14.81 2.27 11.42
C LEU A 231 16.21 2.69 11.84
N ILE A 232 16.71 3.76 11.24
CA ILE A 232 17.93 4.46 11.66
C ILE A 232 17.53 5.85 12.14
N ILE A 233 18.02 6.27 13.30
CA ILE A 233 17.71 7.58 13.89
C ILE A 233 18.95 8.46 13.88
N GLU A 234 18.77 9.73 13.51
CA GLU A 234 19.78 10.77 13.66
C GLU A 234 19.32 11.83 14.68
N ASP A 235 20.28 12.31 15.49
CA ASP A 235 20.09 13.36 16.50
C ASP A 235 18.93 13.05 17.46
N PHE A 236 18.96 11.87 18.11
CA PHE A 236 17.85 11.45 18.97
C PHE A 236 17.54 12.50 20.04
N THR A 237 16.29 12.98 20.02
CA THR A 237 15.84 14.01 20.96
C THR A 237 14.50 13.61 21.55
N GLU A 238 14.49 13.17 22.81
CA GLU A 238 13.26 12.72 23.47
C GLU A 238 12.17 13.82 23.48
N ARG A 239 12.56 15.07 23.70
CA ARG A 239 11.65 16.23 23.73
C ARG A 239 10.99 16.53 22.39
N ALA A 240 11.50 15.99 21.29
CA ALA A 240 10.94 16.12 19.95
C ALA A 240 9.74 15.19 19.70
N ILE A 241 9.58 14.15 20.53
CA ILE A 241 8.53 13.15 20.37
C ILE A 241 7.35 13.50 21.27
N TYR A 242 6.43 14.32 20.78
CA TYR A 242 5.25 14.72 21.56
C TYR A 242 4.03 14.91 20.66
N CYS A 243 2.85 14.86 21.28
CA CYS A 243 1.55 15.10 20.69
C CYS A 243 0.81 16.20 21.48
N LYS A 244 -0.30 16.69 20.93
CA LYS A 244 -1.19 17.61 21.65
C LYS A 244 -2.08 16.82 22.61
N ASP A 245 -2.31 17.34 23.81
CA ASP A 245 -3.12 16.68 24.84
C ASP A 245 -4.56 16.41 24.38
N ALA A 246 -5.14 17.36 23.62
CA ALA A 246 -6.46 17.22 23.01
C ALA A 246 -6.63 15.98 22.12
N ILE A 247 -5.56 15.39 21.59
CA ILE A 247 -5.63 14.15 20.79
C ILE A 247 -5.92 12.94 21.69
N LYS A 248 -5.33 12.91 22.88
CA LYS A 248 -5.62 11.84 23.84
C LYS A 248 -7.07 11.94 24.31
N GLU A 249 -7.51 13.15 24.68
CA GLU A 249 -8.91 13.41 25.05
C GLU A 249 -9.88 13.01 23.93
N ALA A 250 -9.56 13.38 22.68
CA ALA A 250 -10.37 12.99 21.52
C ALA A 250 -10.45 11.47 21.36
N LEU A 251 -9.32 10.76 21.45
CA LEU A 251 -9.29 9.29 21.36
C LEU A 251 -10.06 8.61 22.50
N ASP A 252 -9.95 9.13 23.72
CA ASP A 252 -10.67 8.61 24.90
C ASP A 252 -12.18 8.88 24.79
N SER A 253 -12.59 9.96 24.09
CA SER A 253 -13.99 10.31 23.83
C SER A 253 -14.60 9.61 22.61
N MET A 254 -13.78 8.99 21.75
CA MET A 254 -14.30 8.27 20.59
C MET A 254 -15.12 7.08 21.08
N PRO A 255 -16.39 6.95 20.65
CA PRO A 255 -17.18 5.79 21.02
C PRO A 255 -16.45 4.55 20.50
N PRO A 256 -16.45 3.44 21.27
CA PRO A 256 -16.01 2.17 20.72
C PRO A 256 -16.82 1.90 19.46
N PHE A 257 -16.18 1.30 18.46
CA PHE A 257 -16.92 0.82 17.29
C PHE A 257 -17.85 -0.30 17.77
N LEU A 258 -19.09 0.08 18.09
CA LEU A 258 -20.15 -0.85 18.43
C LEU A 258 -20.59 -1.48 17.11
N ILE A 259 -20.17 -2.73 16.89
CA ILE A 259 -20.90 -3.59 15.97
C ILE A 259 -22.25 -3.78 16.65
N GLU A 260 -23.30 -3.14 16.17
CA GLU A 260 -24.66 -3.59 16.47
C GLU A 260 -24.69 -5.05 16.04
N GLN A 261 -24.58 -5.96 17.01
CA GLN A 261 -24.81 -7.35 16.74
C GLN A 261 -26.32 -7.43 16.55
N PRO A 262 -26.83 -7.69 15.33
CA PRO A 262 -28.21 -8.10 15.24
C PRO A 262 -28.32 -9.29 16.20
N GLU A 263 -29.26 -9.24 17.13
CA GLU A 263 -29.80 -10.47 17.71
C GLU A 263 -30.80 -10.97 16.68
N PRO A 264 -30.41 -11.78 15.67
CA PRO A 264 -31.43 -12.45 14.91
C PRO A 264 -32.11 -13.37 15.92
N SER A 265 -33.40 -13.17 16.15
CA SER A 265 -34.25 -14.18 16.79
C SER A 265 -34.31 -15.39 15.85
N LEU A 266 -33.22 -16.14 15.76
CA LEU A 266 -33.16 -17.38 14.99
C LEU A 266 -34.02 -18.37 15.76
N ASN A 267 -35.24 -18.59 15.25
CA ASN A 267 -36.13 -19.59 15.80
C ASN A 267 -35.40 -20.94 15.81
N ALA A 268 -35.56 -21.72 16.89
CA ALA A 268 -34.96 -23.05 17.07
C ALA A 268 -35.27 -24.09 15.96
N HIS A 269 -36.07 -23.73 14.95
CA HIS A 269 -36.43 -24.56 13.81
C HIS A 269 -35.80 -24.10 12.47
N SER A 270 -35.01 -23.02 12.44
CA SER A 270 -34.35 -22.54 11.22
C SER A 270 -32.91 -23.03 11.11
N PHE A 271 -32.54 -23.54 9.93
CA PHE A 271 -31.16 -23.86 9.58
C PHE A 271 -30.39 -22.56 9.31
N SER A 272 -29.42 -22.23 10.16
CA SER A 272 -28.68 -20.96 10.11
C SER A 272 -27.23 -21.18 9.71
N VAL A 273 -26.77 -20.38 8.74
CA VAL A 273 -25.39 -20.43 8.26
C VAL A 273 -24.81 -19.03 8.24
N TYR A 274 -23.60 -18.88 8.77
CA TYR A 274 -22.84 -17.63 8.74
C TYR A 274 -21.59 -17.79 7.89
N LEU A 275 -21.37 -16.90 6.93
CA LEU A 275 -20.19 -16.90 6.07
C LEU A 275 -19.27 -15.74 6.46
N MET A 276 -17.99 -16.03 6.71
CA MET A 276 -17.00 -14.99 6.98
C MET A 276 -15.67 -15.28 6.29
N ASN A 277 -15.04 -14.22 5.78
CA ASN A 277 -13.66 -14.27 5.33
C ASN A 277 -12.74 -13.97 6.53
N VAL A 278 -11.87 -14.93 6.90
CA VAL A 278 -11.15 -14.89 8.18
C VAL A 278 -9.68 -14.48 8.03
N GLN A 279 -9.11 -14.55 6.81
CA GLN A 279 -7.71 -14.19 6.53
C GLN A 279 -6.72 -14.73 7.57
N ASN A 280 -6.57 -16.06 7.65
CA ASN A 280 -5.84 -16.83 8.68
C ASN A 280 -6.71 -17.27 9.86
N LEU A 281 -7.31 -18.45 9.73
CA LEU A 281 -8.19 -19.02 10.75
C LEU A 281 -7.49 -19.24 12.10
N SER A 282 -6.23 -19.70 12.09
CA SER A 282 -5.49 -19.96 13.33
C SER A 282 -5.16 -18.69 14.12
N ARG A 283 -5.03 -17.54 13.44
CA ARG A 283 -4.78 -16.24 14.10
C ARG A 283 -6.05 -15.59 14.62
N HIS A 284 -7.17 -15.80 13.94
CA HIS A 284 -8.43 -15.08 14.17
C HIS A 284 -9.55 -15.96 14.75
N LEU A 285 -9.24 -17.16 15.25
CA LEU A 285 -10.23 -18.07 15.85
C LEU A 285 -10.98 -17.41 17.01
N VAL A 286 -10.27 -16.72 17.90
CA VAL A 286 -10.87 -16.04 19.06
C VAL A 286 -11.87 -14.98 18.60
N ASP A 287 -11.54 -14.24 17.53
CA ASP A 287 -12.42 -13.22 16.96
C ASP A 287 -13.66 -13.87 16.34
N LEU A 288 -13.48 -14.95 15.57
CA LEU A 288 -14.56 -15.71 14.96
C LEU A 288 -15.55 -16.26 16.01
N VAL A 289 -15.04 -16.90 17.07
CA VAL A 289 -15.87 -17.42 18.17
C VAL A 289 -16.62 -16.28 18.85
N SER A 290 -15.94 -15.18 19.18
CA SER A 290 -16.57 -14.02 19.82
C SER A 290 -17.72 -13.45 18.98
N CYS A 291 -17.55 -13.44 17.66
CA CYS A 291 -18.54 -12.96 16.69
C CYS A 291 -19.69 -13.93 16.41
N THR A 292 -19.58 -15.22 16.76
CA THR A 292 -20.56 -16.24 16.34
C THR A 292 -21.24 -16.96 17.50
N GLN A 293 -20.62 -17.01 18.69
CA GLN A 293 -21.11 -17.78 19.84
C GLN A 293 -22.55 -17.42 20.28
N HIS A 294 -22.94 -16.16 20.15
CA HIS A 294 -24.26 -15.67 20.57
C HIS A 294 -25.37 -15.98 19.55
N LEU A 295 -25.01 -16.38 18.32
CA LEU A 295 -25.95 -16.61 17.22
C LEU A 295 -26.51 -18.04 17.18
N GLN A 296 -25.94 -18.97 17.95
CA GLN A 296 -26.35 -20.39 17.98
C GLN A 296 -26.50 -20.99 16.57
N LEU A 297 -25.46 -20.83 15.74
CA LEU A 297 -25.52 -21.15 14.31
C LEU A 297 -25.52 -22.67 14.06
N THR A 298 -26.23 -23.13 13.02
CA THR A 298 -26.13 -24.54 12.61
C THR A 298 -24.79 -24.83 11.93
N CYS A 299 -24.33 -23.90 11.07
CA CYS A 299 -23.02 -23.97 10.44
C CYS A 299 -22.30 -22.61 10.40
N ILE A 300 -20.97 -22.64 10.45
CA ILE A 300 -20.11 -21.47 10.25
C ILE A 300 -19.20 -21.77 9.06
N ALA A 301 -19.46 -21.11 7.93
CA ALA A 301 -18.65 -21.17 6.73
C ALA A 301 -17.54 -20.13 6.80
N VAL A 302 -16.32 -20.53 6.49
CA VAL A 302 -15.14 -19.66 6.50
C VAL A 302 -14.37 -19.73 5.19
N THR A 303 -13.97 -18.58 4.67
CA THR A 303 -13.08 -18.46 3.51
C THR A 303 -11.75 -17.85 3.93
N GLU A 304 -10.73 -18.04 3.09
CA GLU A 304 -9.35 -17.62 3.39
C GLU A 304 -8.82 -18.20 4.70
N THR A 305 -9.00 -19.50 4.89
CA THR A 305 -8.55 -20.19 6.11
C THR A 305 -7.04 -20.18 6.27
N TRP A 306 -6.31 -20.15 5.15
CA TRP A 306 -4.85 -20.21 5.02
C TRP A 306 -4.24 -21.49 5.59
N LEU A 307 -5.06 -22.52 5.81
CA LEU A 307 -4.61 -23.84 6.21
C LEU A 307 -3.94 -24.54 5.03
N THR A 308 -2.96 -25.37 5.34
CA THR A 308 -2.28 -26.24 4.37
C THR A 308 -2.74 -27.68 4.55
N ALA A 309 -2.45 -28.54 3.57
CA ALA A 309 -2.77 -29.97 3.67
C ALA A 309 -2.04 -30.69 4.83
N GLN A 310 -0.98 -30.09 5.37
CA GLN A 310 -0.17 -30.64 6.47
C GLN A 310 -0.48 -29.96 7.82
N SER A 311 -1.34 -28.94 7.84
CA SER A 311 -1.66 -28.22 9.06
C SER A 311 -2.43 -29.12 10.03
N SER A 312 -2.01 -29.17 11.29
CA SER A 312 -2.83 -29.76 12.36
C SER A 312 -4.10 -28.94 12.55
N LEU A 313 -5.22 -29.63 12.82
CA LEU A 313 -6.51 -29.02 13.14
C LEU A 313 -6.66 -28.72 14.65
N ASP A 314 -5.68 -29.05 15.48
CA ASP A 314 -5.78 -28.92 16.94
C ASP A 314 -5.95 -27.45 17.39
N GLY A 315 -5.49 -26.49 16.58
CA GLY A 315 -5.53 -25.05 16.87
C GLY A 315 -6.73 -24.31 16.26
N VAL A 316 -7.69 -25.02 15.65
CA VAL A 316 -8.85 -24.42 14.97
C VAL A 316 -10.16 -25.12 15.36
N GLN A 317 -10.23 -25.65 16.58
CA GLN A 317 -11.46 -26.26 17.09
C GLN A 317 -12.35 -25.22 17.77
N ILE A 318 -13.66 -25.34 17.57
CA ILE A 318 -14.68 -24.57 18.28
C ILE A 318 -15.52 -25.58 19.07
N GLU A 319 -15.71 -25.34 20.36
CA GLU A 319 -16.50 -26.24 21.21
C GLU A 319 -17.93 -26.40 20.68
N GLY A 320 -18.40 -27.64 20.55
CA GLY A 320 -19.73 -27.97 20.02
C GLY A 320 -19.82 -28.03 18.50
N TYR A 321 -18.71 -27.84 17.78
CA TYR A 321 -18.65 -27.93 16.33
C TYR A 321 -17.56 -28.89 15.84
N THR A 322 -17.91 -29.63 14.80
CA THR A 322 -16.99 -30.40 13.97
C THR A 322 -16.52 -29.55 12.80
N PHE A 323 -15.21 -29.51 12.58
CA PHE A 323 -14.60 -28.68 11.53
C PHE A 323 -14.10 -29.51 10.34
N HIS A 324 -14.47 -29.09 9.13
CA HIS A 324 -13.95 -29.61 7.87
C HIS A 324 -13.30 -28.50 7.06
N SER A 325 -12.18 -28.80 6.41
CA SER A 325 -11.47 -27.82 5.58
C SER A 325 -11.07 -28.38 4.22
N ARG A 326 -11.00 -27.48 3.24
CA ARG A 326 -10.38 -27.74 1.94
C ARG A 326 -9.29 -26.69 1.67
N PRO A 327 -8.03 -27.00 2.02
CA PRO A 327 -6.88 -26.18 1.67
C PRO A 327 -6.76 -25.94 0.16
N ARG A 328 -6.35 -24.73 -0.23
CA ARG A 328 -6.12 -24.34 -1.63
C ARG A 328 -5.29 -25.35 -2.42
N GLY A 329 -4.22 -25.86 -1.83
CA GLY A 329 -3.31 -26.81 -2.49
C GLY A 329 -3.99 -28.11 -2.94
N LEU A 330 -5.16 -28.45 -2.39
CA LEU A 330 -5.96 -29.63 -2.75
C LEU A 330 -7.11 -29.33 -3.72
N CYS A 331 -7.31 -28.06 -4.09
CA CYS A 331 -8.44 -27.61 -4.91
C CYS A 331 -8.15 -27.63 -6.42
N TYR A 332 -6.88 -27.65 -6.81
CA TYR A 332 -6.45 -27.53 -8.20
C TYR A 332 -5.70 -28.77 -8.68
N SER A 333 -6.26 -29.44 -9.69
CA SER A 333 -5.73 -30.66 -10.32
C SER A 333 -5.39 -30.46 -11.80
N SER A 334 -5.79 -29.34 -12.42
CA SER A 334 -5.73 -29.18 -13.89
C SER A 334 -4.31 -28.99 -14.46
N SER A 335 -4.17 -29.33 -15.74
CA SER A 335 -3.03 -29.00 -16.60
C SER A 335 -2.95 -27.52 -17.04
N ASN A 336 -3.86 -26.66 -16.59
CA ASN A 336 -3.85 -25.24 -16.93
C ASN A 336 -2.75 -24.51 -16.14
N PRO A 337 -1.78 -23.85 -16.80
CA PRO A 337 -0.67 -23.17 -16.12
C PRO A 337 -1.12 -22.16 -15.06
N LYS A 338 -2.18 -21.40 -15.33
CA LYS A 338 -2.69 -20.38 -14.39
C LYS A 338 -3.28 -21.00 -13.12
N LEU A 339 -3.92 -22.17 -13.22
CA LEU A 339 -4.47 -22.86 -12.06
C LEU A 339 -3.36 -23.55 -11.24
N LEU A 340 -2.27 -23.94 -11.89
CA LEU A 340 -1.08 -24.46 -11.23
C LEU A 340 -0.34 -23.37 -10.45
N GLU A 341 -0.28 -22.15 -11.01
CA GLU A 341 0.21 -20.97 -10.28
C GLU A 341 -0.64 -20.73 -9.03
N LEU A 342 -1.97 -20.70 -9.16
CA LEU A 342 -2.89 -20.54 -8.02
C LEU A 342 -2.65 -21.60 -6.94
N LYS A 343 -2.42 -22.86 -7.31
CA LYS A 343 -2.15 -23.96 -6.37
C LYS A 343 -0.98 -23.68 -5.42
N ASN A 344 0.04 -23.00 -5.93
CA ASN A 344 1.27 -22.71 -5.20
C ASN A 344 1.23 -21.37 -4.46
N LEU A 345 0.18 -20.56 -4.66
CA LEU A 345 0.03 -19.30 -3.93
C LEU A 345 -0.37 -19.55 -2.48
N GLU A 346 0.27 -18.81 -1.59
CA GLU A 346 -0.13 -18.69 -0.19
C GLU A 346 -1.48 -17.96 -0.09
N HIS A 347 -2.14 -18.10 1.07
CA HIS A 347 -3.37 -17.39 1.43
C HIS A 347 -4.62 -17.78 0.62
N GLY A 348 -5.30 -18.85 1.05
CA GLY A 348 -6.57 -19.33 0.49
C GLY A 348 -7.15 -20.47 1.31
N GLY A 349 -8.09 -21.21 0.73
CA GLY A 349 -8.78 -22.34 1.34
C GLY A 349 -10.15 -21.95 1.90
N VAL A 350 -11.01 -22.95 2.02
CA VAL A 350 -12.34 -22.84 2.61
C VAL A 350 -12.50 -23.82 3.77
N GLY A 351 -13.44 -23.54 4.66
CA GLY A 351 -13.78 -24.42 5.77
C GLY A 351 -15.23 -24.28 6.19
N LEU A 352 -15.70 -25.27 6.95
CA LEU A 352 -17.05 -25.34 7.46
C LEU A 352 -17.02 -25.95 8.86
N TYR A 353 -17.55 -25.22 9.84
CA TYR A 353 -17.93 -25.77 11.13
C TYR A 353 -19.40 -26.18 11.06
N SER A 354 -19.71 -27.38 11.52
CA SER A 354 -21.09 -27.89 11.70
C SER A 354 -21.26 -28.38 13.13
N VAL A 355 -22.41 -28.14 13.75
CA VAL A 355 -22.67 -28.60 15.13
C VAL A 355 -22.48 -30.12 15.23
N ASP A 356 -21.87 -30.62 16.31
CA ASP A 356 -21.42 -32.03 16.45
C ASP A 356 -22.50 -33.10 16.24
N ASN A 357 -23.77 -32.77 16.53
CA ASN A 357 -24.90 -33.69 16.37
C ASN A 357 -25.62 -33.54 15.01
N LEU A 358 -25.03 -32.80 14.07
CA LEU A 358 -25.59 -32.60 12.75
C LEU A 358 -25.11 -33.71 11.81
N ASP A 359 -26.05 -34.51 11.32
CA ASP A 359 -25.78 -35.57 10.35
C ASP A 359 -25.43 -34.95 8.98
N CYS A 360 -24.12 -34.89 8.69
CA CYS A 360 -23.53 -34.18 7.57
C CYS A 360 -22.43 -34.97 6.87
N ASP A 361 -22.53 -35.09 5.54
CA ASP A 361 -21.52 -35.71 4.69
C ASP A 361 -20.76 -34.67 3.87
N ILE A 362 -19.43 -34.70 3.94
CA ILE A 362 -18.58 -33.90 3.06
C ILE A 362 -18.45 -34.59 1.71
N LEU A 363 -18.92 -33.93 0.66
CA LEU A 363 -18.87 -34.44 -0.70
C LEU A 363 -17.66 -33.87 -1.46
N GLN A 364 -16.94 -34.73 -2.17
CA GLN A 364 -15.84 -34.31 -3.03
C GLN A 364 -16.29 -34.23 -4.48
N VAL A 365 -16.22 -33.03 -5.05
CA VAL A 365 -16.51 -32.80 -6.47
C VAL A 365 -15.23 -33.05 -7.29
N PRO A 366 -15.21 -34.05 -8.19
CA PRO A 366 -14.02 -34.35 -8.96
C PRO A 366 -13.70 -33.22 -9.97
N ASP A 367 -12.41 -32.92 -10.11
CA ASP A 367 -11.85 -31.97 -11.11
C ASP A 367 -12.50 -30.59 -11.18
N LEU A 368 -13.00 -30.12 -10.04
CA LEU A 368 -13.74 -28.86 -9.98
C LEU A 368 -12.85 -27.63 -10.26
N ASN A 369 -11.59 -27.66 -9.82
CA ASN A 369 -10.66 -26.52 -9.95
C ASN A 369 -11.21 -25.20 -9.38
N LEU A 370 -11.94 -25.31 -8.27
CA LEU A 370 -12.39 -24.21 -7.42
C LEU A 370 -12.01 -24.51 -5.98
N GLU A 371 -11.71 -23.47 -5.22
CA GLU A 371 -11.64 -23.60 -3.77
C GLU A 371 -13.05 -23.78 -3.26
N CYS A 372 -13.43 -25.02 -2.98
CA CYS A 372 -14.80 -25.39 -2.67
C CYS A 372 -14.83 -26.55 -1.66
N LEU A 373 -15.78 -26.46 -0.72
CA LEU A 373 -16.15 -27.52 0.20
C LEU A 373 -17.66 -27.70 0.13
N VAL A 374 -18.10 -28.92 -0.18
CA VAL A 374 -19.52 -29.26 -0.27
C VAL A 374 -19.90 -30.16 0.90
N CYS A 375 -21.01 -29.84 1.56
CA CYS A 375 -21.54 -30.56 2.70
C CYS A 375 -23.04 -30.83 2.49
N LEU A 376 -23.46 -32.09 2.56
CA LEU A 376 -24.86 -32.49 2.54
C LEU A 376 -25.35 -32.67 3.96
N CYS A 377 -26.34 -31.89 4.39
CA CYS A 377 -27.03 -32.08 5.66
C CYS A 377 -28.28 -32.94 5.45
N HIS A 378 -28.25 -34.18 5.95
CA HIS A 378 -29.34 -35.15 5.75
C HIS A 378 -30.62 -34.73 6.47
N LYS A 379 -30.49 -34.22 7.70
CA LYS A 379 -31.63 -33.83 8.55
C LYS A 379 -32.56 -32.80 7.88
N PHE A 380 -32.01 -31.88 7.10
CA PHE A 380 -32.75 -30.84 6.41
C PHE A 380 -32.79 -31.02 4.89
N ASN A 381 -32.11 -32.05 4.37
CA ASN A 381 -31.87 -32.26 2.94
C ASN A 381 -31.29 -31.02 2.22
N ILE A 382 -30.38 -30.31 2.90
CA ILE A 382 -29.74 -29.08 2.38
C ILE A 382 -28.32 -29.40 1.94
N LEU A 383 -27.98 -29.01 0.71
CA LEU A 383 -26.64 -29.11 0.16
C LEU A 383 -25.95 -27.74 0.23
N LEU A 384 -24.92 -27.63 1.07
CA LEU A 384 -24.14 -26.42 1.26
C LEU A 384 -22.84 -26.50 0.45
N ALA A 385 -22.55 -25.48 -0.36
CA ALA A 385 -21.25 -25.33 -1.00
C ALA A 385 -20.62 -24.00 -0.58
N VAL A 386 -19.52 -24.07 0.16
CA VAL A 386 -18.67 -22.92 0.48
C VAL A 386 -17.63 -22.80 -0.61
N ILE A 387 -17.59 -21.66 -1.30
CA ILE A 387 -16.63 -21.39 -2.37
C ILE A 387 -15.76 -20.18 -2.03
N TYR A 388 -14.57 -20.12 -2.60
CA TYR A 388 -13.75 -18.91 -2.57
C TYR A 388 -13.12 -18.68 -3.94
N ARG A 389 -13.07 -17.41 -4.34
CA ARG A 389 -12.43 -16.98 -5.58
C ARG A 389 -11.25 -16.05 -5.28
N PRO A 390 -10.01 -16.49 -5.51
CA PRO A 390 -8.85 -15.62 -5.44
C PRO A 390 -8.95 -14.44 -6.42
N PRO A 391 -8.47 -13.23 -6.07
CA PRO A 391 -8.50 -12.07 -6.97
C PRO A 391 -7.78 -12.30 -8.30
N CYS A 392 -6.71 -13.09 -8.29
CA CYS A 392 -5.93 -13.49 -9.46
C CYS A 392 -6.62 -14.57 -10.32
N TYR A 393 -7.72 -15.17 -9.87
CA TYR A 393 -8.47 -16.17 -10.63
C TYR A 393 -9.23 -15.49 -11.79
N PRO A 394 -8.97 -15.85 -13.06
CA PRO A 394 -9.67 -15.28 -14.22
C PRO A 394 -11.19 -15.49 -14.20
N ASN A 395 -11.94 -14.40 -14.41
CA ASN A 395 -13.42 -14.40 -14.42
C ASN A 395 -14.04 -15.48 -15.33
N SER A 396 -13.53 -15.62 -16.55
CA SER A 396 -14.08 -16.56 -17.54
C SER A 396 -13.93 -18.01 -17.10
N LEU A 397 -12.75 -18.36 -16.59
CA LEU A 397 -12.43 -19.71 -16.12
C LEU A 397 -13.21 -20.05 -14.84
N PHE A 398 -13.38 -19.06 -13.94
CA PHE A 398 -14.17 -19.24 -12.73
C PHE A 398 -15.63 -19.55 -13.06
N LYS A 399 -16.25 -18.79 -13.98
CA LYS A 399 -17.62 -19.05 -14.44
C LYS A 399 -17.79 -20.45 -15.03
N GLN A 400 -16.82 -20.91 -15.82
CA GLN A 400 -16.87 -22.25 -16.40
C GLN A 400 -16.86 -23.34 -15.32
N ASN A 401 -15.95 -23.23 -14.34
CA ASN A 401 -15.84 -24.22 -13.27
C ASN A 401 -16.99 -24.12 -12.27
N LEU A 402 -17.56 -22.93 -12.04
CA LEU A 402 -18.78 -22.75 -11.26
C LEU A 402 -19.98 -23.41 -11.94
N GLY A 403 -20.07 -23.34 -13.28
CA GLY A 403 -21.06 -24.09 -14.05
C GLY A 403 -20.98 -25.60 -13.79
N LYS A 404 -19.76 -26.18 -13.82
CA LYS A 404 -19.56 -27.60 -13.50
C LYS A 404 -20.01 -27.97 -12.09
N LEU A 405 -19.77 -27.09 -11.11
CA LEU A 405 -20.27 -27.29 -9.74
C LEU A 405 -21.80 -27.37 -9.75
N LEU A 406 -22.47 -26.38 -10.37
CA LEU A 406 -23.93 -26.33 -10.43
C LEU A 406 -24.52 -27.57 -11.09
N ASP A 407 -23.97 -27.98 -12.24
CA ASP A 407 -24.42 -29.17 -12.97
C ASP A 407 -24.28 -30.44 -12.13
N TRP A 408 -23.23 -30.53 -11.30
CA TRP A 408 -22.99 -31.65 -10.39
C TRP A 408 -23.89 -31.64 -9.15
N LEU A 409 -24.20 -30.46 -8.60
CA LEU A 409 -25.03 -30.32 -7.39
C LEU A 409 -26.53 -30.52 -7.69
N ASN A 410 -27.01 -30.05 -8.85
CA ASN A 410 -28.42 -30.09 -9.25
C ASN A 410 -29.12 -31.47 -9.09
N PRO A 411 -28.53 -32.62 -9.45
CA PRO A 411 -29.18 -33.91 -9.27
C PRO A 411 -29.18 -34.44 -7.82
N ILE A 412 -28.43 -33.82 -6.90
CA ILE A 412 -28.19 -34.37 -5.55
C ILE A 412 -29.26 -33.93 -4.55
N SER A 413 -29.65 -32.65 -4.57
CA SER A 413 -30.68 -32.13 -3.68
C SER A 413 -31.48 -31.02 -4.36
N ASN A 414 -32.76 -30.92 -3.98
CA ASN A 414 -33.64 -29.83 -4.39
C ASN A 414 -33.38 -28.52 -3.63
N THR A 415 -32.59 -28.53 -2.55
CA THR A 415 -32.25 -27.35 -1.76
C THR A 415 -30.74 -27.18 -1.69
N ILE A 416 -30.23 -26.31 -2.57
CA ILE A 416 -28.80 -26.05 -2.74
C ILE A 416 -28.52 -24.62 -2.32
N VAL A 417 -27.54 -24.43 -1.45
CA VAL A 417 -27.05 -23.13 -0.99
C VAL A 417 -25.58 -23.02 -1.34
N ILE A 418 -25.24 -22.05 -2.18
CA ILE A 418 -23.85 -21.76 -2.58
C ILE A 418 -23.50 -20.38 -2.04
N MET A 419 -22.38 -20.29 -1.33
CA MET A 419 -21.96 -19.08 -0.63
C MET A 419 -20.45 -18.90 -0.73
N GLY A 420 -19.97 -17.69 -0.98
CA GLY A 420 -18.53 -17.43 -1.14
C GLY A 420 -18.16 -16.10 -1.75
#